data_AF-A0A7X7LR01-F1
#
_entry.id   AF-A0A7X7LR01-F1
#
_cell.length_a   1.000
_cell.length_b   1.000
_cell.length_c   1.000
_cell.angle_alpha   90.00
_cell.angle_beta   90.00
_cell.angle_gamma   90.00
#
_symmetry.space_group_name_H-M   'P 1'
#
loop_
_entity.id
_entity.type
_entity.pdbx_description
1 polymer ?
#
loop_
_entity_poly.entity_id
_entity_poly.type
_entity_poly.pdbx_seq_one_letter_code
_entity_poly.pdbx_strand_id
1 'polypeptide(L)'
;GFNLRYHPIQAKKEWLQEKAIPLLSELAEKSERDVVFAAALIGKRKIKTKKQEEMAFLEFGDMVDRVSGVLFPEKYQLYKNDLENHSLWIVEGKLEKRNQDWQVVVRRLRSL
;
A
#
# COMPACT_ATOMS: atom_id res chain seq x y z
N GLY A 1 14.88 -10.98 -13.53
CA GLY A 1 14.23 -10.18 -14.58
C GLY A 1 12.73 -10.28 -14.41
N PHE A 2 12.06 -9.19 -14.04
CA PHE A 2 10.60 -9.16 -13.90
C PHE A 2 9.98 -8.87 -15.27
N ASN A 3 9.04 -9.73 -15.70
CA ASN A 3 8.41 -9.65 -17.01
C ASN A 3 7.33 -8.55 -16.99
N LEU A 4 7.62 -7.42 -17.64
CA LEU A 4 6.83 -6.18 -17.65
C LEU A 4 5.45 -6.27 -18.34
N ARG A 5 4.99 -7.47 -18.72
CA ARG A 5 3.76 -7.65 -19.53
C ARG A 5 2.47 -7.85 -18.73
N TYR A 6 2.55 -8.02 -17.40
CA TYR A 6 1.38 -8.36 -16.56
C TYR A 6 1.35 -7.63 -15.21
N HIS A 7 1.78 -6.37 -15.14
CA HIS A 7 1.61 -5.61 -13.90
C HIS A 7 0.12 -5.23 -13.71
N PRO A 8 -0.54 -5.55 -12.59
CA PRO A 8 -1.97 -5.25 -12.36
C PRO A 8 -2.34 -3.78 -12.61
N ILE A 9 -1.41 -2.86 -12.33
CA ILE A 9 -1.56 -1.42 -12.60
C ILE A 9 -1.84 -1.12 -14.07
N GLN A 10 -1.22 -1.86 -15.01
CA GLN A 10 -1.32 -1.54 -16.44
C GLN A 10 -2.76 -1.70 -16.95
N ALA A 11 -3.51 -2.67 -16.43
CA ALA A 11 -4.91 -2.90 -16.75
C ALA A 11 -5.85 -1.80 -16.22
N LYS A 12 -5.41 -0.98 -15.25
CA LYS A 12 -6.24 0.03 -14.56
C LYS A 12 -5.71 1.45 -14.73
N LYS A 13 -4.66 1.64 -15.53
CA LYS A 13 -3.95 2.93 -15.66
C LYS A 13 -4.86 4.05 -16.14
N GLU A 14 -5.66 3.80 -17.18
CA GLU A 14 -6.61 4.79 -17.72
C GLU A 14 -7.65 5.19 -16.67
N TRP A 15 -8.23 4.22 -15.97
CA TRP A 15 -9.20 4.48 -14.90
C TRP A 15 -8.60 5.28 -13.74
N LEU A 16 -7.35 5.00 -13.35
CA LEU A 16 -6.64 5.75 -12.31
C LEU A 16 -6.41 7.21 -12.74
N GLN A 17 -6.04 7.43 -13.99
CA GLN A 17 -5.86 8.75 -14.57
C GLN A 17 -7.19 9.53 -14.60
N GLU A 18 -8.29 8.91 -15.04
CA GLU A 18 -9.63 9.50 -15.03
C GLU A 18 -10.09 9.91 -13.62
N LYS A 19 -9.70 9.13 -12.60
CA LYS A 19 -10.03 9.40 -11.19
C LYS A 19 -9.02 10.31 -10.50
N ALA A 20 -7.98 10.77 -11.20
CA ALA A 20 -6.88 11.56 -10.64
C ALA A 20 -6.25 10.89 -9.40
N ILE A 21 -6.18 9.56 -9.38
CA ILE A 21 -5.51 8.80 -8.33
C ILE A 21 -4.06 8.55 -8.78
N PRO A 22 -3.06 9.14 -8.10
CA PRO A 22 -1.67 8.97 -8.49
C PRO A 22 -1.16 7.57 -8.17
N LEU A 23 -0.12 7.12 -8.89
CA LEU A 23 0.69 5.98 -8.51
C LEU A 23 1.62 6.31 -7.33
N LEU A 24 2.15 5.29 -6.68
CA LEU A 24 3.13 5.47 -5.60
C LEU A 24 4.34 6.29 -6.07
N SER A 25 4.86 6.01 -7.26
CA SER A 25 6.00 6.69 -7.86
C SER A 25 5.73 8.15 -8.23
N GLU A 26 4.46 8.55 -8.30
CA GLU A 26 4.05 9.93 -8.64
C GLU A 26 3.94 10.81 -7.39
N LEU A 27 4.18 10.25 -6.19
CA LEU A 27 4.31 11.03 -4.96
C LEU A 27 5.64 11.80 -5.00
N ALA A 28 5.60 12.99 -5.61
CA ALA A 28 6.77 13.83 -5.91
C ALA A 28 7.71 14.08 -4.71
N GLU A 29 7.15 14.21 -3.50
CA GLU A 29 7.91 14.41 -2.28
C GLU A 29 7.50 13.41 -1.20
N LYS A 30 8.51 12.72 -0.65
CA LYS A 30 8.37 11.95 0.58
C LYS A 30 8.55 12.92 1.75
N SER A 31 7.42 13.36 2.29
CA SER A 31 7.30 14.21 3.47
C SER A 31 6.21 13.64 4.39
N GLU A 32 6.22 14.03 5.67
CA GLU A 32 5.16 13.59 6.57
C GLU A 32 3.84 14.26 6.18
N ARG A 33 2.93 13.48 5.60
CA ARG A 33 1.62 13.97 5.15
C ARG A 33 0.63 12.84 4.94
N ASP A 34 -0.64 13.20 4.86
CA ASP A 34 -1.66 12.28 4.39
C ASP A 34 -1.53 12.08 2.87
N VAL A 35 -1.66 10.84 2.43
CA VAL A 35 -1.45 10.41 1.04
C VAL A 35 -2.57 9.46 0.59
N VAL A 36 -2.90 9.55 -0.69
CA VAL A 36 -3.76 8.59 -1.41
C VAL A 36 -3.04 8.21 -2.70
N PHE A 37 -2.85 6.92 -2.93
CA PHE A 37 -2.18 6.43 -4.14
C PHE A 37 -2.63 5.01 -4.50
N ALA A 38 -2.39 4.61 -5.74
CA ALA A 38 -2.60 3.24 -6.19
C ALA A 38 -1.27 2.47 -6.21
N ALA A 39 -1.29 1.24 -5.67
CA ALA A 39 -0.13 0.34 -5.67
C ALA A 39 -0.57 -1.12 -5.54
N ALA A 40 0.26 -2.03 -6.05
CA ALA A 40 0.06 -3.46 -5.85
C ALA A 40 0.55 -3.87 -4.46
N LEU A 41 -0.19 -4.76 -3.79
CA LEU A 41 0.27 -5.39 -2.56
C LEU A 41 1.25 -6.51 -2.90
N ILE A 42 2.55 -6.30 -2.71
CA ILE A 42 3.61 -7.25 -3.11
C ILE A 42 4.14 -8.09 -1.95
N GLY A 43 3.86 -7.68 -0.71
CA GLY A 43 4.25 -8.43 0.49
C GLY A 43 3.29 -8.21 1.65
N LYS A 44 3.06 -9.27 2.43
CA LYS A 44 2.32 -9.21 3.70
C LYS A 44 2.98 -10.07 4.75
N ARG A 45 3.12 -9.53 5.96
CA ARG A 45 3.62 -10.25 7.14
C ARG A 45 2.72 -9.96 8.32
N LYS A 46 1.95 -10.97 8.74
CA LYS A 46 1.17 -10.92 9.98
C LYS A 46 2.10 -10.97 11.19
N ILE A 47 1.88 -10.07 12.13
CA ILE A 47 2.60 -10.01 13.41
C ILE A 47 1.59 -9.82 14.54
N LYS A 48 2.06 -9.87 15.79
CA LYS A 48 1.26 -9.53 16.96
C LYS A 48 1.85 -8.34 17.69
N THR A 49 0.99 -7.51 18.28
CA THR A 49 1.41 -6.45 19.20
C THR A 49 1.90 -7.07 20.52
N LYS A 50 2.49 -6.24 21.39
CA LYS A 50 2.82 -6.65 22.77
C LYS A 50 1.58 -7.11 23.57
N LYS A 51 0.39 -6.64 23.17
CA LYS A 51 -0.91 -7.05 23.73
C LYS A 51 -1.52 -8.28 23.03
N GLN A 52 -0.73 -9.00 22.22
CA GLN A 52 -1.15 -10.19 21.46
C GLN A 52 -2.22 -9.94 20.38
N GLU A 53 -2.46 -8.69 19.99
CA GLU A 53 -3.42 -8.33 18.93
C GLU A 53 -2.79 -8.51 17.56
N GLU A 54 -3.51 -9.09 16.61
CA GLU A 54 -2.99 -9.30 15.25
C GLU A 54 -2.94 -7.99 14.46
N MET A 55 -1.82 -7.76 13.79
CA MET A 55 -1.61 -6.64 12.89
C MET A 55 -0.74 -7.07 11.70
N ALA A 56 -0.51 -6.21 10.72
CA ALA A 56 0.31 -6.58 9.56
C ALA A 56 1.29 -5.48 9.14
N PHE A 57 2.50 -5.93 8.76
CA PHE A 57 3.36 -5.16 7.87
C PHE A 57 3.05 -5.53 6.44
N LEU A 58 2.85 -4.53 5.59
CA LEU A 58 2.63 -4.67 4.17
C LEU A 58 3.80 -4.07 3.38
N GLU A 59 3.96 -4.51 2.15
CA GLU A 59 4.82 -3.88 1.16
C GLU A 59 3.98 -3.55 -0.07
N PHE A 60 3.89 -2.27 -0.39
CA PHE A 60 3.21 -1.78 -1.59
C PHE A 60 4.26 -1.41 -2.63
N GLY A 61 3.97 -1.71 -3.90
CA GLY A 61 4.85 -1.36 -4.98
C GLY A 61 4.10 -1.07 -6.28
N ASP A 62 4.70 -0.21 -7.08
CA ASP A 62 4.41 -0.13 -8.51
C ASP A 62 5.64 -0.57 -9.32
N MET A 63 5.70 -0.19 -10.58
CA MET A 63 6.79 -0.57 -11.48
C MET A 63 8.11 0.18 -11.19
N VAL A 64 8.07 1.22 -10.35
CA VAL A 64 9.16 2.18 -10.15
C VAL A 64 9.58 2.28 -8.69
N ASP A 65 8.63 2.42 -7.75
CA ASP A 65 8.90 2.63 -6.34
C ASP A 65 8.17 1.62 -5.44
N ARG A 66 8.64 1.51 -4.20
CA ARG A 66 8.08 0.66 -3.16
C ARG A 66 8.02 1.40 -1.83
N VAL A 67 7.03 1.07 -1.02
CA VAL A 67 6.88 1.64 0.31
C VAL A 67 6.38 0.58 1.28
N SER A 68 6.92 0.61 2.50
CA SER A 68 6.41 -0.21 3.58
C SER A 68 5.09 0.35 4.10
N GLY A 69 4.19 -0.53 4.52
CA GLY A 69 2.90 -0.18 5.10
C GLY A 69 2.70 -0.85 6.45
N VAL A 70 1.97 -0.18 7.34
CA VAL A 70 1.53 -0.76 8.61
C VAL A 70 0.02 -0.69 8.74
N LEU A 71 -0.58 -1.83 9.03
CA LEU A 71 -2.00 -1.98 9.39
C LEU A 71 -2.08 -2.33 10.86
N PHE A 72 -2.50 -1.37 11.67
CA PHE A 72 -2.76 -1.60 13.10
C PHE A 72 -3.95 -2.54 13.32
N PRO A 73 -4.07 -3.18 14.49
CA PRO A 73 -5.06 -4.23 14.74
C PRO A 73 -6.49 -3.87 14.32
N GLU A 74 -6.98 -2.70 14.71
CA GLU A 74 -8.34 -2.25 14.38
C GLU A 74 -8.60 -2.26 12.87
N LYS A 75 -7.63 -1.82 12.08
CA LYS A 75 -7.72 -1.82 10.62
C LYS A 75 -7.44 -3.19 10.02
N TYR A 76 -6.48 -3.93 10.58
CA TYR A 76 -6.14 -5.27 10.10
C TYR A 76 -7.33 -6.22 10.18
N GLN A 77 -8.10 -6.19 11.28
CA GLN A 77 -9.28 -7.05 11.43
C GLN A 77 -10.34 -6.81 10.35
N LEU A 78 -10.44 -5.59 9.82
CA LEU A 78 -11.38 -5.24 8.74
C LEU A 78 -10.94 -5.79 7.38
N TYR A 79 -9.63 -5.84 7.12
CA TYR A 79 -9.10 -6.16 5.79
C TYR A 79 -8.43 -7.53 5.69
N LYS A 80 -8.20 -8.24 6.80
CA LYS A 80 -7.39 -9.47 6.85
C LYS A 80 -7.81 -10.56 5.86
N ASN A 81 -9.10 -10.64 5.55
CA ASN A 81 -9.66 -11.65 4.63
C ASN A 81 -9.48 -11.25 3.17
N ASP A 82 -9.37 -9.95 2.88
CA ASP A 82 -9.32 -9.42 1.51
C ASP A 82 -7.87 -9.15 1.05
N LEU A 83 -6.91 -9.10 1.98
CA LEU A 83 -5.50 -8.81 1.70
C LEU A 83 -4.82 -9.96 0.95
N GLU A 84 -5.00 -10.01 -0.36
CA GLU A 84 -4.34 -10.97 -1.26
C GLU A 84 -3.08 -10.38 -1.90
N ASN A 85 -2.01 -11.16 -2.01
CA ASN A 85 -0.80 -10.71 -2.69
C ASN A 85 -1.08 -10.52 -4.19
N HIS A 86 -0.39 -9.56 -4.82
CA HIS A 86 -0.51 -9.18 -6.23
C HIS A 86 -1.86 -8.56 -6.63
N SER A 87 -2.72 -8.24 -5.66
CA SER A 87 -3.93 -7.44 -5.90
C SER A 87 -3.60 -5.95 -5.90
N LEU A 88 -4.34 -5.18 -6.71
CA LEU A 88 -4.17 -3.74 -6.82
C LEU A 88 -5.06 -3.04 -5.79
N TRP A 89 -4.48 -2.06 -5.08
CA TRP A 89 -5.17 -1.31 -4.04
C TRP A 89 -5.05 0.18 -4.26
N ILE A 90 -6.10 0.91 -3.91
CA ILE A 90 -6.01 2.31 -3.51
C ILE A 90 -5.72 2.32 -2.01
N VAL A 91 -4.58 2.93 -1.66
CA VAL A 91 -4.08 3.07 -0.30
C VAL A 91 -4.29 4.50 0.14
N GLU A 92 -5.01 4.69 1.24
CA GLU A 92 -5.16 5.96 1.93
C GLU A 92 -4.54 5.83 3.32
N GLY A 93 -3.66 6.77 3.66
CA GLY A 93 -2.92 6.71 4.91
C GLY A 93 -2.07 7.94 5.16
N LYS A 94 -1.22 7.84 6.17
CA LYS A 94 -0.23 8.86 6.50
C LYS A 94 1.16 8.34 6.16
N LEU A 95 1.87 9.05 5.29
CA LEU A 95 3.29 8.82 5.07
C LEU A 95 4.06 9.41 6.26
N GLU A 96 4.90 8.61 6.89
CA GLU A 96 5.69 9.00 8.06
C GLU A 96 7.07 8.34 8.05
N LYS A 97 8.00 8.91 8.82
CA LYS A 97 9.36 8.38 8.92
C LYS A 97 9.47 7.44 10.12
N ARG A 98 9.91 6.21 9.88
CA ARG A 98 10.18 5.21 10.93
C ARG A 98 11.57 4.62 10.74
N ASN A 99 12.42 4.74 11.77
CA ASN A 99 13.80 4.23 11.73
C ASN A 99 14.59 4.68 10.48
N GLN A 100 14.40 5.94 10.08
CA GLN A 100 14.98 6.56 8.88
C GLN A 100 14.33 6.20 7.53
N ASP A 101 13.48 5.17 7.49
CA ASP A 101 12.73 4.77 6.30
C ASP A 101 11.33 5.38 6.25
N TRP A 102 10.79 5.55 5.04
CA TRP A 102 9.41 5.97 4.83
C TRP A 102 8.47 4.77 4.92
N GLN A 103 7.38 4.96 5.67
CA GLN A 103 6.30 4.00 5.75
C GLN A 103 4.94 4.70 5.67
N VAL A 104 3.92 3.97 5.24
CA VAL A 104 2.53 4.44 5.26
C VAL A 104 1.79 3.78 6.40
N VAL A 105 1.27 4.57 7.33
CA VAL A 105 0.24 4.14 8.27
C VAL A 105 -1.08 4.07 7.53
N VAL A 106 -1.48 2.85 7.19
CA VAL A 106 -2.65 2.59 6.34
C VAL A 106 -3.92 2.83 7.16
N ARG A 107 -4.77 3.76 6.69
CA ARG A 107 -6.05 4.10 7.31
C ARG A 107 -7.21 3.43 6.59
N ARG A 108 -7.13 3.35 5.26
CA ARG A 108 -8.14 2.73 4.41
C ARG A 108 -7.51 2.06 3.21
N LEU A 109 -8.08 0.92 2.86
CA LEU A 109 -7.77 0.16 1.65
C LEU A 109 -9.03 -0.03 0.82
N ARG A 110 -8.88 0.08 -0.50
CA ARG A 110 -9.92 -0.27 -1.48
C ARG A 110 -9.32 -1.08 -2.62
N SER A 111 -9.85 -2.28 -2.82
CA SER A 111 -9.44 -3.16 -3.93
C SER A 111 -9.95 -2.62 -5.28
N LEU A 112 -9.22 -2.90 -6.36
CA LEU A 112 -9.49 -2.45 -7.74
C LEU A 112 -9.73 -3.59 -8.73
#